data_AF-A0A7C3FIG4-F1
#
_entry.id   AF-A0A7C3FIG4-F1
#
_cell.length_a   1.000
_cell.length_b   1.000
_cell.length_c   1.000
_cell.angle_alpha   90.00
_cell.angle_beta   90.00
_cell.angle_gamma   90.00
#
_symmetry.space_group_name_H-M   'P 1'
#
loop_
_entity.id
_entity.type
_entity.pdbx_description
1 polymer ?
#
loop_
_entity_poly.entity_id
_entity_poly.type
_entity_poly.pdbx_seq_one_letter_code
_entity_poly.pdbx_strand_id
1 'polypeptide(L)'
;MMKWEEWYRVARDEKLWQNREEKGLLKAEYVTDYILRLWFEENLDISIYELDFYPLLVEENPGGIYSSLKDIERFWLVEGNYALIWLNPETGMYDEKAIDVAPECIRFFCERYGKKLKASERIMVA
;
A
#
# COMPACT_ATOMS: atom_id res chain seq x y z
N MET A 1 -12.68 3.74 9.21
CA MET A 1 -11.42 4.49 9.33
C MET A 1 -10.33 3.50 9.71
N MET A 2 -9.19 3.56 9.05
CA MET A 2 -8.06 2.64 9.30
C MET A 2 -7.47 2.87 10.69
N LYS A 3 -6.98 1.81 11.34
CA LYS A 3 -6.39 1.86 12.69
C LYS A 3 -4.96 1.33 12.70
N TRP A 4 -4.04 2.04 13.35
CA TRP A 4 -2.63 1.66 13.37
C TRP A 4 -2.39 0.31 14.06
N GLU A 5 -3.11 0.02 15.13
CA GLU A 5 -2.98 -1.27 15.83
C GLU A 5 -3.33 -2.46 14.92
N GLU A 6 -4.37 -2.32 14.10
CA GLU A 6 -4.72 -3.34 13.11
C GLU A 6 -3.67 -3.45 12.01
N TRP A 7 -3.19 -2.30 11.51
CA TRP A 7 -2.08 -2.24 10.56
C TRP A 7 -0.87 -3.02 11.04
N TYR A 8 -0.43 -2.70 12.25
CA TYR A 8 0.72 -3.31 12.88
C TYR A 8 0.55 -4.82 13.09
N ARG A 9 -0.63 -5.25 13.53
CA ARG A 9 -0.92 -6.68 13.75
C ARG A 9 -0.90 -7.48 12.44
N VAL A 10 -1.54 -6.97 11.39
CA VAL A 10 -1.61 -7.63 10.09
C VAL A 10 -0.24 -7.67 9.41
N ALA A 11 0.50 -6.56 9.44
CA ALA A 11 1.84 -6.49 8.86
C ALA A 11 2.85 -7.46 9.53
N ARG A 12 2.66 -7.79 10.82
CA ARG A 12 3.56 -8.68 11.58
C ARG A 12 3.12 -10.14 11.64
N ASP A 13 1.94 -10.48 11.14
CA ASP A 13 1.44 -11.85 11.15
C ASP A 13 1.80 -12.57 9.85
N GLU A 14 3.02 -13.13 9.81
CA GLU A 14 3.56 -13.87 8.66
C GLU A 14 2.64 -15.02 8.21
N LYS A 15 1.81 -15.58 9.11
CA LYS A 15 0.90 -16.68 8.78
C LYS A 15 -0.23 -16.25 7.86
N LEU A 16 -0.60 -14.96 7.84
CA LEU A 16 -1.60 -14.43 6.92
C LEU A 16 -1.13 -14.49 5.46
N TRP A 17 0.18 -14.54 5.27
CA TRP A 17 0.84 -14.47 3.96
C TRP A 17 1.35 -15.83 3.49
N GLN A 18 1.43 -16.82 4.39
CA GLN A 18 1.80 -18.20 4.03
C GLN A 18 0.77 -18.80 3.07
N ASN A 19 1.21 -19.16 1.85
CA ASN A 19 0.43 -19.77 0.77
C ASN A 19 -0.56 -18.87 0.02
N ARG A 20 -0.40 -17.53 0.09
CA ARG A 20 -1.07 -16.64 -0.87
C ARG A 20 -0.19 -16.47 -2.11
N GLU A 21 -0.79 -16.54 -3.28
CA GLU A 21 -0.12 -16.17 -4.53
C GLU A 21 0.17 -14.66 -4.47
N GLU A 22 1.45 -14.30 -4.51
CA GLU A 22 1.89 -12.90 -4.55
C GLU A 22 1.39 -12.27 -5.85
N LYS A 23 0.30 -11.53 -5.77
CA LYS A 23 -0.16 -10.70 -6.87
C LYS A 23 0.30 -9.28 -6.63
N GLY A 24 1.38 -8.91 -7.32
CA GLY A 24 2.16 -7.72 -7.05
C GLY A 24 1.39 -6.41 -7.19
N LEU A 25 1.92 -5.37 -6.54
CA LEU A 25 1.54 -3.99 -6.82
C LEU A 25 2.24 -3.54 -8.12
N LEU A 26 1.45 -3.22 -9.14
CA LEU A 26 1.96 -2.82 -10.46
C LEU A 26 2.32 -1.35 -10.53
N LYS A 27 1.56 -0.51 -9.82
CA LYS A 27 1.72 0.94 -9.81
C LYS A 27 1.15 1.52 -8.53
N ALA A 28 1.76 2.60 -8.08
CA ALA A 28 1.18 3.54 -7.12
C ALA A 28 1.18 4.95 -7.74
N GLU A 29 0.18 5.76 -7.39
CA GLU A 29 0.07 7.14 -7.84
C GLU A 29 -0.46 7.99 -6.70
N TYR A 30 0.22 9.08 -6.41
CA TYR A 30 -0.30 10.11 -5.52
C TYR A 30 -1.48 10.82 -6.18
N VAL A 31 -2.62 10.86 -5.49
CA VAL A 31 -3.83 11.55 -5.97
C VAL A 31 -3.93 12.93 -5.33
N THR A 32 -3.99 12.97 -4.00
CA THR A 32 -4.13 14.20 -3.19
C THR A 32 -4.01 13.82 -1.71
N ASP A 33 -3.56 14.72 -0.83
CA ASP A 33 -3.69 14.67 0.63
C ASP A 33 -3.67 13.25 1.25
N TYR A 34 -2.54 12.57 1.16
CA TYR A 34 -2.33 11.19 1.67
C TYR A 34 -3.16 10.08 1.02
N ILE A 35 -3.84 10.37 -0.08
CA ILE A 35 -4.58 9.39 -0.89
C ILE A 35 -3.69 8.89 -2.01
N LEU A 36 -3.52 7.56 -2.06
CA LEU A 36 -2.87 6.88 -3.16
C LEU A 36 -3.86 6.08 -3.98
N ARG A 37 -3.68 6.10 -5.30
CA ARG A 37 -4.28 5.14 -6.21
C ARG A 37 -3.30 3.99 -6.42
N LEU A 38 -3.81 2.77 -6.30
CA LEU A 38 -3.02 1.55 -6.27
C LEU A 38 -3.59 0.58 -7.31
N TRP A 39 -2.71 0.07 -8.17
CA TRP A 39 -3.04 -0.92 -9.20
C TRP A 39 -2.40 -2.23 -8.82
N PHE A 40 -3.22 -3.26 -8.73
CA PHE A 40 -2.76 -4.60 -8.45
C PHE A 40 -2.91 -5.49 -9.65
N GLU A 41 -1.95 -6.39 -9.81
CA GLU A 41 -2.02 -7.46 -10.78
C GLU A 41 -3.14 -8.45 -10.43
N GLU A 42 -3.84 -8.90 -11.46
CA GLU A 42 -4.78 -10.01 -11.43
C GLU A 42 -4.50 -10.90 -12.64
N ASN A 43 -4.96 -12.15 -12.60
CA ASN A 43 -4.51 -13.19 -13.55
C ASN A 43 -4.52 -12.76 -15.01
N LEU A 44 -5.53 -11.99 -15.43
CA LEU A 44 -5.69 -11.46 -16.79
C LEU A 44 -6.24 -10.03 -16.78
N ASP A 45 -6.18 -9.33 -15.65
CA ASP A 45 -6.75 -8.00 -15.48
C ASP A 45 -6.00 -7.22 -14.39
N ILE A 46 -6.52 -6.06 -14.02
CA ILE A 46 -6.03 -5.24 -12.91
C ILE A 46 -7.19 -4.85 -11.99
N SER A 47 -6.92 -4.80 -10.70
CA SER A 47 -7.81 -4.17 -9.73
C SER A 47 -7.24 -2.81 -9.29
N ILE A 48 -8.12 -1.82 -9.11
CA ILE A 48 -7.71 -0.44 -8.82
C ILE A 48 -8.45 0.06 -7.59
N TYR A 49 -7.70 0.61 -6.65
CA TYR A 49 -8.22 1.17 -5.40
C TYR A 49 -7.66 2.56 -5.15
N GLU A 50 -8.44 3.41 -4.49
CA GLU A 50 -7.95 4.60 -3.79
C GLU A 50 -7.94 4.31 -2.29
N LEU A 51 -6.82 4.54 -1.62
CA LEU A 51 -6.66 4.34 -0.19
C LEU A 51 -6.18 5.63 0.47
N ASP A 52 -6.89 6.03 1.52
CA ASP A 52 -6.57 7.19 2.35
C ASP A 52 -5.68 6.79 3.53
N PHE A 53 -4.45 7.31 3.53
CA PHE A 53 -3.46 7.07 4.59
C PHE A 53 -3.49 8.13 5.69
N TYR A 54 -4.28 9.21 5.56
CA TYR A 54 -4.33 10.28 6.55
C TYR A 54 -4.64 9.77 7.97
N PRO A 55 -5.65 8.89 8.19
CA PRO A 55 -5.94 8.39 9.53
C PRO A 55 -4.77 7.61 10.13
N LEU A 56 -4.04 6.88 9.29
CA LEU A 56 -2.91 6.07 9.72
C LEU A 56 -1.72 6.94 10.07
N LEU A 57 -1.32 7.84 9.17
CA LEU A 57 -0.07 8.58 9.25
C LEU A 57 -0.18 9.81 10.14
N VAL A 58 -1.30 10.53 10.08
CA VAL A 58 -1.48 11.83 10.74
C VAL A 58 -2.21 11.67 12.07
N GLU A 59 -3.36 10.99 12.09
CA GLU A 59 -4.20 10.92 13.29
C GLU A 59 -3.67 9.91 14.33
N GLU A 60 -3.31 8.70 13.92
CA GLU A 60 -2.91 7.62 14.84
C GLU A 60 -1.40 7.65 15.17
N ASN A 61 -0.60 8.44 14.44
CA ASN A 61 0.85 8.61 14.59
C ASN A 61 1.60 7.27 14.77
N PRO A 62 1.88 6.56 13.67
CA PRO A 62 2.29 5.16 13.70
C PRO A 62 3.67 4.93 14.33
N GLY A 63 4.46 5.99 14.50
CA GLY A 63 5.84 5.92 14.97
C GLY A 63 6.75 5.15 13.99
N GLY A 64 8.01 4.98 14.37
CA GLY A 64 8.98 4.22 13.59
C GLY A 64 9.22 4.80 12.19
N ILE A 65 9.48 3.91 11.22
CA ILE A 65 9.85 4.26 9.85
C ILE A 65 8.79 5.12 9.12
N TYR A 66 7.50 4.92 9.43
CA TYR A 66 6.38 5.63 8.82
C TYR A 66 6.24 7.09 9.27
N SER A 67 6.92 7.50 10.36
CA SER A 67 6.84 8.88 10.86
C SER A 67 7.27 9.91 9.83
N SER A 68 8.25 9.55 8.98
CA SER A 68 8.74 10.41 7.90
C SER A 68 7.71 10.66 6.80
N LEU A 69 6.74 9.74 6.63
CA LEU A 69 5.68 9.89 5.64
C LEU A 69 4.61 10.92 6.04
N LYS A 70 4.70 11.53 7.23
CA LYS A 70 3.91 12.71 7.58
C LYS A 70 4.30 13.93 6.75
N ASP A 71 5.51 13.98 6.24
CA ASP A 71 5.88 14.99 5.26
C ASP A 71 5.21 14.65 3.92
N ILE A 72 4.42 15.58 3.39
CA ILE A 72 3.69 15.36 2.14
C ILE A 72 4.63 15.27 0.94
N GLU A 73 5.75 16.01 0.96
CA GLU A 73 6.82 15.92 -0.04
C GLU A 73 7.63 14.63 0.11
N ARG A 74 7.51 13.94 1.24
CA ARG A 74 8.01 12.58 1.34
C ARG A 74 7.00 11.60 0.75
N PHE A 75 5.73 11.75 1.13
CA PHE A 75 4.66 10.86 0.76
C PHE A 75 4.38 10.82 -0.75
N TRP A 76 4.49 11.95 -1.45
CA TRP A 76 4.25 12.03 -2.91
C TRP A 76 5.25 11.23 -3.76
N LEU A 77 6.43 10.86 -3.21
CA LEU A 77 7.50 10.13 -3.92
C LEU A 77 7.26 8.61 -3.91
N VAL A 78 6.00 8.21 -3.78
CA VAL A 78 5.66 6.79 -3.72
C VAL A 78 5.86 6.14 -5.07
N GLU A 79 6.36 4.90 -5.03
CA GLU A 79 6.52 4.04 -6.18
C GLU A 79 5.78 2.72 -5.95
N GLY A 80 5.19 2.18 -7.00
CA GLY A 80 4.66 0.82 -7.00
C GLY A 80 5.51 -0.04 -7.91
N ASN A 81 6.24 -0.99 -7.34
CA ASN A 81 7.07 -1.93 -8.09
C ASN A 81 7.16 -3.25 -7.32
N TYR A 82 6.17 -4.13 -7.52
CA TYR A 82 5.92 -5.34 -6.74
C TYR A 82 5.60 -5.10 -5.25
N ALA A 83 6.07 -4.00 -4.65
CA ALA A 83 5.70 -3.48 -3.34
C ALA A 83 5.36 -1.99 -3.43
N LEU A 84 4.77 -1.43 -2.36
CA LEU A 84 4.58 0.00 -2.20
C LEU A 84 5.83 0.59 -1.54
N ILE A 85 6.55 1.47 -2.22
CA ILE A 85 7.90 1.87 -1.85
C ILE A 85 8.01 3.39 -1.76
N TRP A 86 8.74 3.87 -0.76
CA TRP A 86 9.32 5.20 -0.71
C TRP A 86 10.83 5.06 -0.57
N LEU A 87 11.59 5.25 -1.64
CA LEU A 87 13.06 5.18 -1.66
C LEU A 87 13.68 6.21 -0.74
N ASN A 88 14.88 6.04 -0.19
CA ASN A 88 15.50 7.03 0.68
C ASN A 88 15.50 8.45 0.05
N PRO A 89 14.99 9.48 0.75
CA PRO A 89 14.83 10.82 0.16
C PRO A 89 16.18 11.51 -0.10
N GLU A 90 17.25 11.11 0.59
CA GLU A 90 18.59 11.69 0.45
C GLU A 90 19.35 11.11 -0.74
N THR A 91 19.18 9.82 -1.02
CA THR A 91 19.97 9.08 -2.04
C THR A 91 19.15 8.68 -3.26
N GLY A 92 17.82 8.65 -3.16
CA GLY A 92 16.94 8.08 -4.18
C GLY A 92 17.13 6.58 -4.36
N MET A 93 17.71 5.88 -3.38
CA MET A 93 17.96 4.44 -3.46
C MET A 93 17.15 3.64 -2.45
N TYR A 94 17.05 2.34 -2.70
CA TYR A 94 16.51 1.38 -1.75
C TYR A 94 17.60 0.98 -0.74
N ASP A 95 17.58 1.58 0.44
CA ASP A 95 18.53 1.34 1.55
C ASP A 95 17.79 1.32 2.91
N GLU A 96 18.49 1.34 4.05
CA GLU A 96 17.87 1.26 5.38
C GLU A 96 16.87 2.38 5.71
N LYS A 97 16.87 3.49 4.96
CA LYS A 97 15.90 4.59 5.11
C LYS A 97 14.73 4.49 4.14
N ALA A 98 14.74 3.53 3.22
CA ALA A 98 13.59 3.24 2.37
C ALA A 98 12.45 2.63 3.22
N ILE A 99 11.23 2.90 2.80
CA ILE A 99 10.03 2.33 3.41
C ILE A 99 9.35 1.49 2.34
N ASP A 100 9.18 0.20 2.61
CA ASP A 100 8.42 -0.70 1.76
C ASP A 100 7.25 -1.33 2.51
N VAL A 101 6.17 -1.55 1.77
CA VAL A 101 4.99 -2.28 2.25
C VAL A 101 4.68 -3.38 1.25
N ALA A 102 4.66 -4.61 1.75
CA ALA A 102 4.35 -5.80 0.96
C ALA A 102 2.98 -5.66 0.27
N PRO A 103 2.83 -6.16 -0.98
CA PRO A 103 1.62 -6.01 -1.79
C PRO A 103 0.38 -6.62 -1.13
N GLU A 104 0.51 -7.73 -0.40
CA GLU A 104 -0.61 -8.42 0.28
C GLU A 104 -1.12 -7.60 1.46
N CYS A 105 -0.20 -7.00 2.21
CA CYS A 105 -0.50 -6.13 3.34
C CYS A 105 -1.32 -4.94 2.85
N ILE A 106 -0.83 -4.23 1.83
CA ILE A 106 -1.54 -3.07 1.30
C ILE A 106 -2.86 -3.45 0.61
N ARG A 107 -2.92 -4.61 -0.08
CA ARG A 107 -4.15 -5.14 -0.67
C ARG A 107 -5.21 -5.38 0.39
N PHE A 108 -4.86 -5.96 1.54
CA PHE A 108 -5.79 -6.16 2.65
C PHE A 108 -6.44 -4.85 3.10
N PHE A 109 -5.66 -3.77 3.25
CA PHE A 109 -6.21 -2.45 3.61
C PHE A 109 -7.06 -1.84 2.51
N CYS A 110 -6.67 -2.03 1.25
CA CYS A 110 -7.48 -1.60 0.09
C CYS A 110 -8.84 -2.29 0.06
N GLU A 111 -8.90 -3.60 0.29
CA GLU A 111 -10.17 -4.35 0.27
C GLU A 111 -11.09 -3.97 1.43
N ARG A 112 -10.52 -3.60 2.58
CA ARG A 112 -11.28 -3.29 3.79
C ARG A 112 -11.68 -1.83 3.93
N TYR A 113 -10.79 -0.92 3.55
CA TYR A 113 -10.94 0.52 3.79
C TYR A 113 -10.86 1.36 2.52
N GLY A 114 -10.31 0.80 1.45
CA GLY A 114 -10.12 1.50 0.19
C GLY A 114 -11.43 1.65 -0.59
N LYS A 115 -11.48 2.70 -1.39
CA LYS A 115 -12.50 2.91 -2.40
C LYS A 115 -12.11 2.13 -3.65
N LYS A 116 -12.84 1.05 -3.94
CA LYS A 116 -12.64 0.27 -5.18
C LYS A 116 -13.09 1.09 -6.39
N LEU A 117 -12.15 1.40 -7.29
CA LEU A 117 -12.42 2.09 -8.56
C LEU A 117 -12.68 1.11 -9.70
N LYS A 118 -11.97 -0.01 -9.70
CA LYS A 118 -12.14 -1.09 -10.68
C LYS A 118 -12.03 -2.43 -9.97
N ALA A 119 -13.04 -3.27 -10.15
CA ALA A 119 -12.97 -4.68 -9.82
C ALA A 119 -12.28 -5.44 -10.97
N SER A 120 -11.53 -6.49 -10.65
CA SER A 120 -11.07 -7.43 -11.67
C SER A 120 -12.28 -8.10 -12.31
N GLU A 121 -12.33 -8.17 -13.64
CA GLU A 121 -13.31 -9.02 -14.30
C GLU A 121 -12.97 -10.48 -14.02
N ARG A 122 -13.77 -11.16 -13.20
CA ARG A 122 -13.73 -12.62 -13.14
C ARG A 122 -14.22 -13.11 -14.50
N ILE A 123 -13.30 -13.59 -15.34
CA ILE A 123 -13.69 -14.43 -16.45
C ILE A 123 -14.30 -15.69 -15.83
N MET A 124 -15.63 -15.72 -15.75
CA MET A 124 -16.35 -16.96 -15.52
C MET A 124 -16.12 -17.83 -16.75
N VAL A 125 -15.14 -18.71 -16.67
CA VAL A 125 -15.07 -19.84 -17.60
C VAL A 125 -16.25 -20.74 -17.24
N ALA A 126 -17.31 -20.66 -18.05
CA ALA A 126 -18.49 -21.50 -17.96
C ALA A 126 -18.16 -22.94 -18.35
#